data_AF-A0A932XEM5-F1
#
_entry.id   AF-A0A932XEM5-F1
#
_cell.length_a   1.000
_cell.length_b   1.000
_cell.length_c   1.000
_cell.angle_alpha   90.00
_cell.angle_beta   90.00
_cell.angle_gamma   90.00
#
_symmetry.space_group_name_H-M   'P 1'
#
loop_
_entity.id
_entity.type
_entity.pdbx_description
1 polymer ?
#
loop_
_entity_poly.entity_id
_entity_poly.type
_entity_poly.pdbx_seq_one_letter_code
_entity_poly.pdbx_strand_id
1 'polypeptide(L)'
;MVGLLLLVLILGLVAFFAVTIGFVVAFVMLFLSGLIGFSADYAVPGRIPFGYLGAILAGLLGMWLGGLIPIGPVLEGYGFYILPAIVAAILVATIANFAAKRALNRDA
;
A
#
# COMPACT_ATOMS: atom_id res chain seq x y z
N MET A 1 38.80 6.29 -23.77
CA MET A 1 37.91 7.43 -23.39
C MET A 1 36.50 7.25 -23.94
N VAL A 2 36.32 6.99 -25.24
CA VAL A 2 34.98 6.78 -25.86
C VAL A 2 34.18 5.63 -25.22
N GLY A 3 34.81 4.48 -24.95
CA GLY A 3 34.12 3.35 -24.30
C GLY A 3 33.61 3.67 -22.90
N LEU A 4 34.36 4.45 -22.12
CA LEU A 4 33.93 4.90 -20.78
C LEU A 4 32.75 5.87 -20.87
N LEU A 5 32.77 6.78 -21.84
CA LEU A 5 31.67 7.71 -22.12
C LEU A 5 30.38 6.96 -22.48
N LEU A 6 30.46 5.96 -23.36
CA LEU A 6 29.31 5.14 -23.74
C LEU A 6 28.76 4.34 -22.55
N LEU A 7 29.64 3.78 -21.71
CA LEU A 7 29.23 3.06 -20.51
C LEU A 7 28.45 3.97 -19.55
N VAL A 8 28.98 5.16 -19.25
CA VAL A 8 28.31 6.12 -18.34
C VAL A 8 26.97 6.57 -18.92
N LEU A 9 26.89 6.78 -20.23
CA LEU A 9 25.64 7.17 -20.90
C LEU A 9 24.58 6.05 -20.81
N ILE A 10 24.97 4.80 -21.04
CA ILE A 10 24.06 3.64 -20.91
C ILE A 10 23.59 3.50 -19.46
N LEU A 11 24.50 3.59 -18.48
CA LEU A 11 24.15 3.50 -17.06
C LEU A 11 23.19 4.63 -16.63
N GLY A 12 23.45 5.86 -17.08
CA GLY A 12 22.57 7.00 -16.82
C GLY A 12 21.17 6.80 -17.41
N LEU A 13 21.09 6.29 -18.64
CA LEU A 13 19.83 5.98 -19.30
C LEU A 13 19.04 4.89 -18.55
N VAL A 14 19.71 3.78 -18.18
CA VAL A 14 19.10 2.68 -17.43
C VAL A 14 18.59 3.18 -16.07
N ALA A 15 19.39 3.98 -15.36
CA ALA A 15 18.98 4.56 -14.08
C ALA A 15 17.75 5.46 -14.23
N PHE A 16 17.71 6.30 -15.27
CA PHE A 16 16.56 7.18 -15.54
C PHE A 16 15.27 6.38 -15.77
N PHE A 17 15.32 5.32 -16.59
CA PHE A 17 14.16 4.46 -16.81
C PHE A 17 13.75 3.71 -15.54
N ALA A 18 14.70 3.16 -14.79
CA ALA A 18 14.42 2.44 -13.54
C ALA A 18 13.73 3.34 -12.51
N VAL A 19 14.19 4.59 -12.35
CA VAL A 19 13.58 5.57 -11.46
C VAL A 19 12.15 5.89 -11.90
N THR A 20 11.94 6.15 -13.19
CA THR A 20 10.61 6.46 -13.74
C THR A 20 9.62 5.32 -13.51
N ILE A 21 10.04 4.08 -13.77
CA ILE A 21 9.22 2.88 -13.52
C ILE A 21 8.90 2.74 -12.03
N GLY A 22 9.88 2.98 -11.15
CA GLY A 22 9.67 2.95 -9.71
C GLY A 22 8.58 3.93 -9.24
N PHE A 23 8.57 5.15 -9.77
CA PHE A 23 7.52 6.13 -9.46
C PHE A 23 6.14 5.68 -9.94
N VAL A 24 6.05 5.10 -11.14
CA VAL A 24 4.77 4.58 -11.67
C VAL A 24 4.24 3.45 -10.80
N VAL A 25 5.08 2.47 -10.46
CA VAL A 25 4.69 1.33 -9.60
C VAL A 25 4.25 1.82 -8.23
N ALA A 26 4.99 2.76 -7.61
CA ALA A 26 4.63 3.34 -6.33
C ALA A 26 3.27 4.06 -6.39
N PHE A 27 3.01 4.82 -7.46
CA PHE A 27 1.73 5.51 -7.64
C PHE A 27 0.57 4.52 -7.76
N VAL A 28 0.73 3.45 -8.55
CA VAL A 28 -0.31 2.43 -8.70
C VAL A 28 -0.55 1.69 -7.39
N MET A 29 0.50 1.34 -6.64
CA MET A 29 0.36 0.73 -5.32
C MET A 29 -0.39 1.65 -4.35
N LEU A 30 -0.06 2.94 -4.29
CA LEU A 30 -0.78 3.91 -3.44
C LEU A 30 -2.24 4.05 -3.84
N PHE A 31 -2.52 4.09 -5.14
CA PHE A 31 -3.90 4.17 -5.65
C PHE A 31 -4.72 2.93 -5.30
N LEU A 32 -4.18 1.73 -5.59
CA LEU A 32 -4.84 0.47 -5.24
C LEU A 32 -4.99 0.34 -3.72
N SER A 33 -3.99 0.78 -2.95
CA SER A 33 -4.01 0.78 -1.49
C SER A 33 -5.14 1.65 -0.94
N GLY A 34 -5.28 2.87 -1.46
CA GLY A 34 -6.41 3.73 -1.14
C GLY A 34 -7.76 3.08 -1.47
N LEU A 35 -7.85 2.36 -2.59
CA LEU A 35 -9.08 1.68 -3.00
C LEU A 35 -9.45 0.50 -2.09
N ILE A 36 -8.46 -0.32 -1.71
CA ILE A 36 -8.65 -1.43 -0.76
C ILE A 36 -9.00 -0.90 0.62
N GLY A 37 -8.27 0.11 1.09
CA GLY A 37 -8.54 0.80 2.35
C GLY A 37 -9.95 1.35 2.41
N PHE A 38 -10.35 2.11 1.39
CA PHE A 38 -11.70 2.64 1.26
C PHE A 38 -12.77 1.54 1.24
N SER A 39 -12.48 0.40 0.61
CA SER A 39 -13.38 -0.76 0.64
C SER A 39 -13.50 -1.34 2.06
N ALA A 40 -12.43 -1.32 2.85
CA ALA A 40 -12.44 -1.76 4.24
C ALA A 40 -13.23 -0.80 5.15
N ASP A 41 -13.22 0.51 4.89
CA ASP A 41 -14.00 1.50 5.64
C ASP A 41 -15.50 1.18 5.63
N TYR A 42 -16.02 0.66 4.51
CA TYR A 42 -17.44 0.25 4.44
C TYR A 42 -17.78 -0.96 5.31
N ALA A 43 -16.80 -1.84 5.56
CA ALA A 43 -16.99 -3.05 6.35
C ALA A 43 -16.79 -2.82 7.85
N VAL A 44 -16.00 -1.81 8.24
CA VAL A 44 -15.68 -1.53 9.64
C VAL A 44 -16.72 -0.57 10.25
N PRO A 45 -17.43 -0.96 11.33
CA PRO A 45 -18.35 -0.07 12.01
C PRO A 45 -17.58 1.03 12.77
N GLY A 46 -17.63 2.25 12.24
CA GLY A 46 -17.04 3.46 12.82
C GLY A 46 -16.15 4.21 11.83
N ARG A 47 -16.04 5.53 11.98
CA ARG A 47 -15.15 6.34 11.12
C ARG A 47 -13.69 6.01 11.44
N ILE A 48 -12.90 5.66 10.41
CA ILE A 48 -11.47 5.46 10.59
C ILE A 48 -10.82 6.79 11.01
N PRO A 49 -10.01 6.78 12.08
CA PRO A 49 -9.23 7.96 12.47
C PRO A 49 -8.33 8.41 11.30
N PHE A 50 -8.19 9.71 11.07
CA PHE A 50 -7.46 10.29 9.94
C PHE A 50 -8.11 10.12 8.55
N GLY A 51 -9.34 9.59 8.46
CA GLY A 51 -10.15 9.55 7.24
C GLY A 51 -9.46 8.85 6.07
N TYR A 52 -9.41 9.50 4.90
CA TYR A 52 -8.77 8.95 3.69
C TYR A 52 -7.31 8.56 3.89
N LEU A 53 -6.56 9.26 4.75
CA LEU A 53 -5.17 8.92 5.02
C LEU A 53 -5.06 7.62 5.83
N GLY A 54 -5.97 7.42 6.79
CA GLY A 54 -6.10 6.17 7.53
C GLY A 54 -6.47 5.00 6.63
N ALA A 55 -7.37 5.21 5.67
CA ALA A 55 -7.74 4.21 4.66
C ALA A 55 -6.54 3.81 3.80
N ILE A 56 -5.77 4.78 3.26
CA ILE A 56 -4.58 4.48 2.46
C ILE A 56 -3.54 3.69 3.26
N LEU A 57 -3.31 4.04 4.52
CA LEU A 57 -2.36 3.31 5.38
C LEU A 57 -2.86 1.90 5.73
N ALA A 58 -4.16 1.76 6.03
CA ALA A 58 -4.78 0.46 6.30
C ALA A 58 -4.73 -0.44 5.06
N GLY A 59 -4.96 0.12 3.87
CA GLY A 59 -4.80 -0.59 2.60
C GLY A 59 -3.36 -1.03 2.34
N LEU A 60 -2.37 -0.22 2.72
CA LEU A 60 -0.96 -0.50 2.42
C LEU A 60 -0.46 -1.64 3.31
N LEU A 61 -0.80 -1.56 4.60
CA LEU A 61 -0.56 -2.63 5.56
C LEU A 61 -1.38 -3.87 5.22
N GLY A 62 -2.62 -3.71 4.75
CA GLY A 62 -3.50 -4.78 4.31
C GLY A 62 -2.94 -5.55 3.11
N MET A 63 -2.47 -4.86 2.07
CA MET A 63 -1.79 -5.49 0.92
C MET A 63 -0.53 -6.23 1.31
N TRP A 64 0.27 -5.62 2.19
CA TRP A 64 1.51 -6.24 2.66
C TRP A 64 1.24 -7.52 3.46
N LEU A 65 0.29 -7.47 4.41
CA LEU A 65 -0.13 -8.63 5.20
C LEU A 65 -0.88 -9.67 4.35
N GLY A 66 -1.68 -9.22 3.39
CA GLY A 66 -2.41 -10.07 2.45
C GLY A 66 -1.50 -10.83 1.48
N GLY A 67 -0.30 -10.33 1.21
CA GLY A 67 0.73 -11.05 0.45
C GLY A 67 1.27 -12.28 1.18
N LEU A 68 1.14 -12.36 2.51
CA LEU A 68 1.62 -13.51 3.31
C LEU A 68 0.69 -14.72 3.22
N ILE A 69 -0.57 -14.54 2.82
CA ILE A 69 -1.59 -15.59 2.80
C ILE A 69 -1.91 -15.91 1.33
N PRO A 70 -1.47 -17.05 0.79
CA PRO A 70 -1.63 -17.37 -0.62
C PRO A 70 -3.01 -17.96 -0.94
N ILE A 71 -4.06 -17.18 -0.68
CA ILE A 71 -5.45 -17.62 -0.85
C ILE A 71 -6.19 -16.66 -1.78
N GLY A 72 -6.77 -17.19 -2.86
CA GLY A 72 -7.62 -16.43 -3.78
C GLY A 72 -6.88 -15.84 -5.00
N PRO A 73 -7.53 -14.92 -5.74
CA PRO A 73 -6.97 -14.34 -6.96
C PRO A 73 -5.77 -13.43 -6.67
N VAL A 74 -4.70 -13.66 -7.43
CA VAL A 74 -3.41 -12.97 -7.33
C VAL A 74 -3.35 -11.83 -8.34
N LEU A 75 -2.88 -10.66 -7.89
CA LEU A 75 -2.34 -9.65 -8.79
C LEU A 75 -0.85 -9.95 -8.99
N GLU A 76 -0.54 -10.80 -9.98
CA GLU A 76 0.84 -11.28 -10.20
C GLU A 76 1.83 -10.13 -10.46
N GLY A 77 1.34 -9.02 -11.03
CA GLY A 77 2.14 -7.82 -11.27
C GLY A 77 2.57 -7.04 -10.01
N TYR A 78 1.94 -7.28 -8.85
CA TYR A 78 2.22 -6.52 -7.61
C TYR A 78 2.48 -7.39 -6.38
N GLY A 79 2.37 -8.73 -6.50
CA GLY A 79 2.81 -9.68 -5.46
C GLY A 79 1.87 -9.83 -4.26
N PHE A 80 0.59 -9.50 -4.39
CA PHE A 80 -0.40 -9.67 -3.32
C PHE A 80 -1.70 -10.33 -3.80
N TYR A 81 -2.41 -10.96 -2.86
CA TYR A 81 -3.70 -11.61 -3.08
C TYR A 81 -4.84 -10.66 -2.70
N ILE A 82 -5.85 -10.50 -3.56
CA ILE A 82 -6.90 -9.48 -3.40
C ILE A 82 -7.73 -9.73 -2.14
N LEU A 83 -8.26 -10.95 -1.98
CA LEU A 83 -9.11 -11.30 -0.84
C LEU A 83 -8.38 -11.12 0.50
N PRO A 84 -7.19 -11.72 0.70
CA PRO A 84 -6.39 -11.53 1.90
C PRO A 84 -6.02 -10.07 2.15
N ALA A 85 -5.74 -9.29 1.11
CA ALA A 85 -5.43 -7.87 1.26
C ALA A 85 -6.60 -7.07 1.83
N ILE A 86 -7.83 -7.33 1.36
CA ILE A 86 -9.04 -6.69 1.88
C ILE A 86 -9.28 -7.12 3.33
N VAL A 87 -9.19 -8.41 3.65
CA VAL A 87 -9.40 -8.92 5.01
C VAL A 87 -8.37 -8.34 5.98
N ALA A 88 -7.10 -8.30 5.58
CA ALA A 88 -6.04 -7.71 6.38
C ALA A 88 -6.24 -6.19 6.55
N ALA A 89 -6.67 -5.47 5.50
CA ALA A 89 -6.99 -4.04 5.59
C ALA A 89 -8.14 -3.78 6.58
N ILE A 90 -9.20 -4.58 6.56
CA ILE A 90 -10.32 -4.52 7.53
C ILE A 90 -9.81 -4.73 8.95
N LEU A 91 -8.95 -5.72 9.16
CA LEU A 91 -8.38 -6.00 10.47
C LEU A 91 -7.54 -4.83 10.98
N VAL A 92 -6.65 -4.29 10.13
CA VAL A 92 -5.81 -3.13 10.46
C VAL A 92 -6.67 -1.90 10.76
N ALA A 93 -7.66 -1.60 9.92
CA ALA A 93 -8.62 -0.51 10.11
C ALA A 93 -9.35 -0.61 11.46
N THR A 94 -9.79 -1.82 11.81
CA THR A 94 -10.48 -2.08 13.08
C THR A 94 -9.56 -1.86 14.27
N ILE A 95 -8.33 -2.37 14.21
CA ILE A 95 -7.31 -2.18 15.26
C ILE A 95 -6.96 -0.69 15.41
N ALA A 96 -6.75 0.01 14.30
CA ALA A 96 -6.42 1.44 14.28
C ALA A 96 -7.54 2.28 14.92
N ASN A 97 -8.80 1.99 14.59
CA ASN A 97 -9.95 2.66 15.19
C ASN A 97 -10.04 2.42 16.71
N PHE A 98 -9.80 1.18 17.15
CA PHE A 98 -9.79 0.86 18.58
C PHE A 98 -8.63 1.53 19.33
N ALA A 99 -7.43 1.51 18.74
CA ALA A 99 -6.25 2.15 19.29
C ALA A 99 -6.41 3.67 19.40
N ALA A 100 -6.96 4.32 18.37
CA ALA A 100 -7.21 5.76 18.37
C ALA A 100 -8.26 6.17 19.40
N LYS A 101 -9.37 5.42 19.54
CA LYS A 101 -10.35 5.66 20.61
C LYS A 101 -9.72 5.57 21.99
N ARG A 102 -8.82 4.59 22.20
CA ARG A 102 -8.13 4.41 23.48
C ARG A 102 -7.07 5.48 23.73
N ALA A 103 -6.43 6.01 22.69
CA ALA A 103 -5.49 7.12 22.81
C ALA A 103 -6.21 8.43 23.14
N LEU A 104 -7.28 8.76 22.41
CA LEU A 104 -8.08 9.97 22.64
C LEU A 104 -8.77 9.99 24.01
N ASN A 105 -9.14 8.83 24.54
CA ASN A 105 -9.77 8.73 25.87
C ASN A 105 -8.75 8.72 27.03
N ARG A 106 -7.44 8.82 26.76
CA ARG A 106 -6.40 9.01 27.79
C ARG A 106 -6.06 10.48 28.06
N ASP A 107 -6.52 11.38 27.20
CA ASP A 107 -6.25 12.83 27.29
C ASP A 107 -7.40 13.64 27.95
N ALA A 108 -8.42 12.96 28.48
CA ALA A 108 -9.55 13.52 29.23
C ALA A 108 -9.52 13.04 30.68
#